data_AF-A0A7K2MLG8-F1
#
_entry.id   AF-A0A7K2MLG8-F1
#
_cell.length_a   1.000
_cell.length_b   1.000
_cell.length_c   1.000
_cell.angle_alpha   90.00
_cell.angle_beta   90.00
_cell.angle_gamma   90.00
#
_symmetry.space_group_name_H-M   'P 1'
#
loop_
_entity.id
_entity.type
_entity.pdbx_description
1 polymer ?
#
loop_
_entity_poly.entity_id
_entity_poly.type
_entity_poly.pdbx_seq_one_letter_code
_entity_poly.pdbx_strand_id
1 'polypeptide(L)'
;AGDLTVLIGYDLRYWRELAALFGNPYLSDFLHRLRVQSWVCTVQHLRRLSDLRGTLWSGHTELVDALARRDVPGARALVDAYNTHSLTLIEQLTGDFAEGLTEGLADG
;
A
#
# COMPACT_ATOMS: atom_id res chain seq x y z
N ALA A 1 9.47 12.41 7.78
CA ALA A 1 10.28 11.32 7.19
C ALA A 1 10.27 10.03 8.03
N GLY A 2 10.45 10.10 9.37
CA GLY A 2 10.50 8.90 10.22
C GLY A 2 9.21 8.09 10.28
N ASP A 3 8.04 8.75 10.37
CA ASP A 3 6.75 8.07 10.52
C ASP A 3 6.36 7.24 9.27
N LEU A 4 6.58 7.80 8.07
CA LEU A 4 6.32 7.11 6.81
C LEU A 4 7.15 5.81 6.66
N THR A 5 8.44 5.83 6.98
CA THR A 5 9.28 4.63 6.89
C THR A 5 8.84 3.57 7.88
N VAL A 6 8.40 3.98 9.08
CA VAL A 6 7.84 3.06 10.08
C VAL A 6 6.54 2.42 9.58
N LEU A 7 5.63 3.20 9.00
CA LEU A 7 4.36 2.71 8.45
C LEU A 7 4.54 1.74 7.28
N ILE A 8 5.46 2.05 6.35
CA ILE A 8 5.84 1.14 5.26
C ILE A 8 6.42 -0.16 5.83
N GLY A 9 7.26 -0.06 6.87
CA GLY A 9 7.80 -1.22 7.56
C GLY A 9 6.72 -2.11 8.18
N TYR A 10 5.70 -1.51 8.78
CA TYR A 10 4.55 -2.24 9.34
C TYR A 10 3.73 -2.94 8.26
N ASP A 11 3.44 -2.27 7.13
CA ASP A 11 2.73 -2.90 6.01
C ASP A 11 3.53 -4.09 5.46
N LEU A 12 4.81 -3.90 5.14
CA LEU A 12 5.67 -4.96 4.61
C LEU A 12 5.77 -6.16 5.56
N ARG A 13 5.87 -5.90 6.87
CA ARG A 13 5.93 -6.96 7.88
C ARG A 13 4.62 -7.72 7.97
N TYR A 14 3.49 -7.01 8.05
CA TYR A 14 2.16 -7.60 8.13
C TYR A 14 1.93 -8.58 6.97
N TRP A 15 2.15 -8.13 5.74
CA TRP A 15 1.88 -8.96 4.57
C TRP A 15 2.85 -10.13 4.43
N ARG A 16 4.10 -9.98 4.89
CA ARG A 16 5.05 -11.09 4.92
C ARG A 16 4.61 -12.17 5.93
N GLU A 17 4.22 -11.78 7.12
CA GLU A 17 3.73 -12.70 8.15
C GLU A 17 2.44 -13.38 7.70
N LEU A 18 1.51 -12.62 7.11
CA LEU A 18 0.28 -13.16 6.54
C LEU A 18 0.56 -14.15 5.40
N ALA A 19 1.45 -13.81 4.47
CA ALA A 19 1.79 -14.68 3.35
C ALA A 19 2.42 -16.00 3.81
N ALA A 20 3.25 -15.95 4.86
CA ALA A 20 3.88 -17.13 5.44
C ALA A 20 2.87 -18.15 5.97
N LEU A 21 1.67 -17.72 6.39
CA LEU A 21 0.60 -18.63 6.84
C LEU A 21 0.09 -19.56 5.74
N PHE A 22 0.23 -19.18 4.46
CA PHE A 22 -0.17 -20.03 3.34
C PHE A 22 0.83 -21.16 3.05
N GLY A 23 1.98 -21.20 3.72
CA GLY A 23 2.94 -22.31 3.67
C GLY A 23 3.69 -22.47 2.34
N ASN A 24 3.57 -21.51 1.42
CA ASN A 24 4.32 -21.48 0.17
C ASN A 24 5.39 -20.37 0.22
N PRO A 25 6.67 -20.72 0.48
CA PRO A 25 7.75 -19.74 0.59
C PRO A 25 7.97 -18.97 -0.72
N TYR A 26 7.84 -19.63 -1.86
CA TYR A 26 8.05 -19.01 -3.16
C TYR A 26 7.04 -17.89 -3.44
N LEU A 27 5.76 -18.18 -3.17
CA LEU A 27 4.70 -17.18 -3.31
C LEU A 27 4.88 -16.04 -2.30
N SER A 28 5.23 -16.36 -1.06
CA SER A 28 5.45 -15.37 0.00
C SER A 28 6.59 -14.41 -0.35
N ASP A 29 7.71 -14.95 -0.82
CA ASP A 29 8.88 -14.16 -1.23
C ASP A 29 8.59 -13.33 -2.48
N PHE A 30 7.85 -13.88 -3.43
CA PHE A 30 7.42 -13.16 -4.63
C PHE A 30 6.53 -11.96 -4.27
N LEU A 31 5.50 -12.19 -3.45
CA LEU A 31 4.58 -11.13 -3.00
C LEU A 31 5.31 -10.07 -2.17
N HIS A 32 6.25 -10.49 -1.31
CA HIS A 32 7.08 -9.57 -0.55
C HIS A 32 7.93 -8.68 -1.48
N ARG A 33 8.64 -9.26 -2.46
CA ARG A 33 9.45 -8.50 -3.42
C ARG A 33 8.61 -7.53 -4.25
N LEU A 34 7.46 -7.98 -4.75
CA LEU A 34 6.54 -7.14 -5.52
C LEU A 34 6.14 -5.90 -4.72
N ARG A 35 5.73 -6.09 -3.46
CA ARG A 35 5.30 -5.02 -2.57
C ARG A 35 6.44 -4.07 -2.20
N VAL A 36 7.67 -4.57 -2.01
CA VAL A 36 8.85 -3.72 -1.82
C VAL A 36 9.06 -2.81 -3.03
N GLN A 37 8.97 -3.33 -4.25
CA GLN A 37 9.12 -2.50 -5.46
C GLN A 37 8.01 -1.46 -5.60
N SER A 38 6.76 -1.82 -5.30
CA SER A 38 5.65 -0.86 -5.25
C SER A 38 5.95 0.29 -4.29
N TRP A 39 6.42 -0.01 -3.08
CA TRP A 39 6.77 1.01 -2.10
C TRP A 39 7.98 1.87 -2.51
N VAL A 40 8.98 1.31 -3.19
CA VAL A 40 10.13 2.08 -3.71
C VAL A 40 9.68 3.17 -4.68
N CYS A 41 8.67 2.89 -5.51
CA CYS A 41 8.05 3.89 -6.38
C CYS A 41 7.24 4.90 -5.56
N THR A 42 6.27 4.42 -4.77
CA THR A 42 5.29 5.28 -4.06
C THR A 42 5.94 6.18 -3.00
N VAL A 43 6.99 5.73 -2.31
CA VAL A 43 7.64 6.51 -1.23
C VAL A 43 8.26 7.81 -1.74
N GLN A 44 8.71 7.87 -3.00
CA GLN A 44 9.29 9.09 -3.55
C GLN A 44 8.23 10.18 -3.73
N HIS A 45 7.00 9.80 -4.06
CA HIS A 45 5.86 10.70 -4.18
C HIS A 45 5.33 11.10 -2.79
N LEU A 46 5.16 10.13 -1.88
CA LEU A 46 4.66 10.40 -0.52
C LEU A 46 5.59 11.30 0.30
N ARG A 47 6.90 11.24 0.08
CA ARG A 47 7.86 12.15 0.74
C ARG A 47 7.66 13.62 0.37
N ARG A 48 6.97 13.92 -0.74
CA ARG A 48 6.65 15.28 -1.17
C ARG A 48 5.38 15.81 -0.52
N LEU A 49 4.55 14.94 0.06
CA LEU A 49 3.34 15.33 0.79
C LEU A 49 3.67 15.71 2.24
N SER A 50 3.02 16.78 2.71
CA SER A 50 3.15 17.31 4.07
C SER A 50 2.21 16.64 5.09
N ASP A 51 1.12 16.03 4.62
CA ASP A 51 0.20 15.23 5.44
C ASP A 51 0.01 13.82 4.84
N LEU A 52 0.02 12.81 5.70
CA LEU A 52 -0.09 11.39 5.38
C LEU A 52 -1.29 10.74 6.08
N ARG A 53 -2.06 11.53 6.86
CA ARG A 53 -3.21 11.03 7.62
C ARG A 53 -4.35 10.69 6.67
N GLY A 54 -4.93 9.50 6.85
CA GLY A 54 -6.02 8.99 6.00
C GLY A 54 -5.57 8.43 4.65
N THR A 55 -4.30 8.60 4.29
CA THR A 55 -3.73 8.12 3.03
C THR A 55 -3.42 6.62 3.05
N LEU A 56 -3.25 6.04 4.25
CA LEU A 56 -2.88 4.64 4.43
C LEU A 56 -4.09 3.77 4.78
N TRP A 57 -4.09 2.56 4.24
CA TRP A 57 -5.13 1.58 4.50
C TRP A 57 -5.07 1.09 5.95
N SER A 58 -6.24 1.00 6.61
CA SER A 58 -6.36 0.63 8.03
C SER A 58 -7.05 -0.71 8.27
N GLY A 59 -7.41 -1.46 7.22
CA GLY A 59 -8.22 -2.69 7.30
C GLY A 59 -7.48 -3.95 7.78
N HIS A 60 -6.25 -3.81 8.29
CA HIS A 60 -5.38 -4.95 8.63
C HIS A 60 -5.99 -5.84 9.73
N THR A 61 -6.74 -5.26 10.65
CA THR A 61 -7.39 -5.99 11.76
C THR A 61 -8.59 -6.78 11.26
N GLU A 62 -9.39 -6.16 10.39
CA GLU A 62 -10.58 -6.73 9.77
C GLU A 62 -10.23 -7.96 8.92
N LEU A 63 -9.06 -7.93 8.27
CA LEU A 63 -8.56 -9.07 7.49
C LEU A 63 -8.15 -10.24 8.40
N VAL A 64 -7.49 -9.96 9.53
CA VAL A 64 -7.17 -11.00 10.53
C VAL A 64 -8.44 -11.61 11.10
N ASP A 65 -9.44 -10.78 11.42
CA ASP A 65 -10.74 -11.21 11.91
C ASP A 65 -11.48 -12.12 10.92
N ALA A 66 -11.52 -11.73 9.63
CA ALA A 66 -12.14 -12.53 8.58
C ALA A 66 -11.44 -13.90 8.44
N LEU A 67 -10.11 -13.92 8.48
CA LEU A 67 -9.34 -15.16 8.44
C LEU A 67 -9.57 -16.04 9.67
N ALA A 68 -9.64 -15.45 10.88
CA ALA A 68 -9.95 -16.17 12.11
C ALA A 68 -11.34 -16.83 12.05
N ARG A 69 -12.31 -16.17 11.41
CA ARG A 69 -13.66 -16.71 11.17
C ARG A 69 -13.75 -17.66 9.97
N ARG A 70 -12.63 -17.90 9.25
CA ARG A 70 -12.56 -18.65 7.98
C ARG A 70 -13.50 -18.08 6.90
N ASP A 71 -13.78 -16.79 6.96
CA ASP A 71 -14.57 -16.06 5.98
C ASP A 71 -13.71 -15.73 4.76
N VAL A 72 -13.59 -16.69 3.85
CA VAL A 72 -12.81 -16.54 2.62
C VAL A 72 -13.36 -15.43 1.71
N PRO A 73 -14.68 -15.31 1.49
CA PRO A 73 -15.24 -14.18 0.73
C PRO A 73 -14.90 -12.82 1.36
N GLY A 74 -15.07 -12.67 2.68
CA GLY A 74 -14.75 -11.43 3.39
C GLY A 74 -13.26 -11.08 3.34
N ALA A 75 -12.39 -12.07 3.52
CA ALA A 75 -10.93 -11.88 3.40
C ALA A 75 -10.54 -11.45 1.97
N ARG A 76 -11.15 -12.05 0.93
CA ARG A 76 -10.90 -11.65 -0.46
C ARG A 76 -11.36 -10.21 -0.73
N ALA A 77 -12.55 -9.84 -0.28
CA ALA A 77 -13.05 -8.48 -0.43
C ALA A 77 -12.13 -7.44 0.23
N LEU A 78 -11.55 -7.75 1.39
CA LEU A 78 -10.60 -6.89 2.08
C LEU A 78 -9.27 -6.77 1.35
N VAL A 79 -8.76 -7.87 0.77
CA VAL A 79 -7.55 -7.84 -0.07
C VAL A 79 -7.80 -7.03 -1.34
N ASP A 80 -8.96 -7.18 -1.97
CA ASP A 80 -9.33 -6.39 -3.15
C ASP A 80 -9.44 -4.90 -2.79
N ALA A 81 -10.09 -4.56 -1.67
CA ALA A 81 -10.16 -3.19 -1.16
C ALA A 81 -8.77 -2.61 -0.88
N TYR A 82 -7.85 -3.39 -0.30
CA TYR A 82 -6.45 -2.98 -0.11
C TYR A 82 -5.76 -2.68 -1.46
N ASN A 83 -5.95 -3.54 -2.46
CA ASN A 83 -5.36 -3.36 -3.78
C ASN A 83 -5.91 -2.13 -4.48
N THR A 84 -7.23 -1.93 -4.46
CA THR A 84 -7.90 -0.73 -4.97
C THR A 84 -7.37 0.52 -4.29
N HIS A 85 -7.29 0.53 -2.96
CA HIS A 85 -6.74 1.66 -2.20
C HIS A 85 -5.31 2.00 -2.62
N SER A 86 -4.46 0.98 -2.79
CA SER A 86 -3.08 1.14 -3.23
C SER A 86 -2.97 1.72 -4.64
N LEU A 87 -3.86 1.30 -5.55
CA LEU A 87 -3.92 1.82 -6.92
C LEU A 87 -4.43 3.26 -6.97
N THR A 88 -5.54 3.55 -6.28
CA THR A 88 -6.06 4.92 -6.18
C THR A 88 -5.03 5.87 -5.58
N LEU A 89 -4.28 5.43 -4.58
CA LEU A 89 -3.21 6.23 -3.99
C LEU A 89 -2.14 6.60 -5.01
N ILE A 90 -1.62 5.63 -5.79
CA ILE A 90 -0.59 5.94 -6.79
C ILE A 90 -1.14 6.77 -7.95
N GLU A 91 -2.39 6.54 -8.36
CA GLU A 91 -3.08 7.36 -9.35
C GLU A 91 -3.19 8.82 -8.89
N GLN A 92 -3.60 9.08 -7.66
CA GLN A 92 -3.64 10.43 -7.09
C GLN A 92 -2.24 11.07 -7.03
N LEU A 93 -1.25 10.32 -6.54
CA LEU A 93 0.13 10.82 -6.42
C LEU A 93 0.82 11.11 -7.76
N THR A 94 0.39 10.45 -8.83
CA THR A 94 0.92 10.65 -10.19
C THR A 94 0.07 11.66 -10.98
N GLY A 95 -1.22 11.76 -10.70
CA GLY A 95 -2.13 12.78 -11.22
C GLY A 95 -1.80 14.18 -10.72
N ASP A 96 -1.56 14.35 -9.42
CA ASP A 96 -1.11 15.61 -8.82
C ASP A 96 0.25 16.05 -9.39
N PHE A 97 1.11 15.09 -9.75
CA PHE A 97 2.38 15.39 -10.41
C PHE A 97 2.19 15.89 -11.85
N ALA A 98 1.15 15.43 -12.55
CA ALA A 98 0.84 15.90 -13.90
C ALA A 98 0.26 17.33 -13.89
N GLU A 99 -0.60 17.65 -12.92
CA GLU A 99 -1.15 19.01 -12.75
C GLU A 99 -0.05 20.04 -12.38
N GLY A 100 0.85 19.69 -11.47
CA GLY A 100 1.97 20.57 -11.10
C GLY A 100 2.98 20.83 -12.25
N LEU A 101 3.10 19.91 -13.21
CA LEU A 101 3.89 20.11 -14.43
C LEU A 101 3.18 21.00 -15.45
N THR A 102 1.84 21.01 -15.48
CA THR A 102 1.07 21.90 -16.36
C THR A 102 1.03 23.35 -15.86
N GLU A 103 0.98 23.59 -14.55
CA GLU A 103 1.08 24.96 -13.99
C GLU A 103 2.48 25.56 -14.15
N GLY A 104 3.55 24.76 -13.99
CA GLY A 104 4.94 25.23 -14.17
C GLY A 104 5.33 25.60 -15.61
N LEU A 105 4.53 25.20 -16.61
CA LEU A 105 4.71 25.57 -18.02
C LEU A 105 3.87 26.79 -18.43
N ALA A 106 2.89 27.20 -17.61
CA ALA A 106 2.03 28.35 -17.89
C ALA A 106 2.56 29.68 -17.34
N ASP A 107 3.58 29.63 -16.47
CA ASP A 107 4.20 30.80 -15.81
C ASP A 107 5.61 31.13 -16.36
N GLY A 108 5.93 30.63 -17.57
CA GLY A 108 7.22 30.81 -18.25
C GLY A 108 7.13 31.54 -19.58
#